data_AF-A0A444JIF8-F1
#
_entry.id   AF-A0A444JIF8-F1
#
_cell.length_a   1.000
_cell.length_b   1.000
_cell.length_c   1.000
_cell.angle_alpha   90.00
_cell.angle_beta   90.00
_cell.angle_gamma   90.00
#
_symmetry.space_group_name_H-M   'P 1'
#
loop_
_entity.id
_entity.type
_entity.pdbx_description
1 polymer ?
#
loop_
_entity_poly.entity_id
_entity_poly.type
_entity_poly.pdbx_seq_one_letter_code
_entity_poly.pdbx_strand_id
1 'polypeptide(L)'
;MIGQKVKKDFFFGDISLSKNGVHKELYDVMDLANEVSRKYFTTQLNRILHAVGGKFILSHDSSCPDFNELLSGMNLNNVGKVEIEQHTDLNPAVPCTLACKLYLDEGVLDIQAQWCAYKQIRAEEIFSSLIAPLHKHKLANKTFLIWSDTEKSLLDQYGTEYVQEVREILLFASGRTLSEDSAFVSCMAESLYSADQLQK
;
A
#
# COMPACT_ATOMS: atom_id res chain seq x y z
N MET A 1 -22.83 15.36 13.86
CA MET A 1 -21.48 15.72 13.38
C MET A 1 -20.54 15.70 14.57
N ILE A 2 -19.73 14.65 14.72
CA ILE A 2 -18.67 14.60 15.74
C ILE A 2 -17.47 15.29 15.10
N GLY A 3 -17.04 16.43 15.63
CA GLY A 3 -15.96 17.23 15.04
C GLY A 3 -14.67 16.43 14.93
N GLN A 4 -14.08 16.42 13.74
CA GLN A 4 -12.74 15.92 13.49
C GLN A 4 -11.79 16.80 14.32
N LYS A 5 -11.09 16.21 15.30
CA LYS A 5 -10.14 16.96 16.13
C LYS A 5 -8.83 17.03 15.38
N VAL A 6 -8.31 18.23 15.17
CA VAL A 6 -6.98 18.42 14.59
C VAL A 6 -5.96 18.55 15.73
N LYS A 7 -4.84 17.83 15.63
CA LYS A 7 -3.68 17.98 16.50
C LYS A 7 -2.52 18.48 15.66
N LYS A 8 -1.73 19.40 16.21
CA LYS A 8 -0.51 19.88 15.56
C LYS A 8 0.67 18.99 15.95
N ASP A 9 1.34 18.44 14.96
CA ASP A 9 2.61 17.75 15.06
C ASP A 9 3.73 18.66 14.50
N PHE A 10 4.94 18.58 15.06
CA PHE A 10 6.00 19.50 14.66
C PHE A 10 6.58 19.20 13.26
N PHE A 11 6.51 17.93 12.81
CA PHE A 11 7.04 17.49 11.53
C PHE A 11 5.91 17.35 10.51
N PHE A 12 4.84 16.63 10.87
CA PHE A 12 3.70 16.36 9.99
C PHE A 12 2.65 17.49 9.96
N GLY A 13 2.87 18.57 10.71
CA GLY A 13 1.93 19.69 10.77
C GLY A 13 0.57 19.26 11.34
N ASP A 14 -0.50 19.72 10.72
CA ASP A 14 -1.85 19.37 11.15
C ASP A 14 -2.19 17.91 10.79
N ILE A 15 -2.55 17.14 11.82
CA ILE A 15 -2.98 15.74 11.72
C ILE A 15 -4.41 15.59 12.25
N SER A 16 -5.22 14.82 11.53
CA SER A 16 -6.63 14.59 11.86
C SER A 16 -6.77 13.41 12.80
N LEU A 17 -7.48 13.60 13.91
CA LEU A 17 -7.82 12.54 14.86
C LEU A 17 -9.23 12.03 14.57
N SER A 18 -9.35 10.72 14.34
CA SER A 18 -10.62 10.03 14.22
C SER A 18 -10.72 8.90 15.26
N LYS A 19 -11.87 8.22 15.33
CA LYS A 19 -12.02 7.01 16.15
C LYS A 19 -11.14 5.85 15.66
N ASN A 20 -10.77 5.85 14.38
CA ASN A 20 -10.07 4.75 13.72
C ASN A 20 -8.55 4.96 13.65
N GLY A 21 -8.06 6.10 14.13
CA GLY A 21 -6.64 6.41 14.19
C GLY A 21 -6.35 7.87 13.90
N VAL A 22 -5.08 8.13 13.64
CA VAL A 22 -4.59 9.43 13.14
C VAL A 22 -4.49 9.37 11.64
N HIS A 23 -4.94 10.41 10.96
CA HIS A 23 -5.06 10.47 9.51
C HIS A 23 -4.33 11.69 8.95
N LYS A 24 -3.71 11.52 7.79
CA LYS A 24 -3.18 12.60 6.96
C LYS A 24 -3.23 12.20 5.49
N GLU A 25 -3.35 13.17 4.60
CA GLU A 25 -3.24 12.91 3.17
C GLU A 25 -1.82 12.52 2.79
N LEU A 26 -1.69 11.53 1.89
CA LEU A 26 -0.39 11.00 1.48
C LEU A 26 0.47 12.08 0.80
N TYR A 27 -0.11 12.90 -0.08
CA TYR A 27 0.65 13.94 -0.80
C TYR A 27 1.29 14.95 0.15
N ASP A 28 0.59 15.38 1.22
CA ASP A 28 1.16 16.27 2.24
C ASP A 28 2.39 15.64 2.93
N VAL A 29 2.35 14.32 3.12
CA VAL A 29 3.45 13.58 3.75
C VAL A 29 4.62 13.44 2.77
N MET A 30 4.33 13.32 1.48
CA MET A 30 5.36 13.23 0.43
C MET A 30 6.14 14.53 0.24
N ASP A 31 5.48 15.68 0.34
CA ASP A 31 6.16 16.98 0.33
C ASP A 31 7.24 17.04 1.41
N LEU A 32 6.90 16.63 2.63
CA LEU A 32 7.84 16.57 3.76
C LEU A 32 8.94 15.52 3.57
N ALA A 33 8.62 14.37 2.96
CA ALA A 33 9.59 13.31 2.70
C ALA A 33 10.69 13.77 1.73
N ASN A 34 10.33 14.59 0.74
CA ASN A 34 11.23 15.11 -0.29
C ASN A 34 12.20 16.19 0.24
N GLU A 35 11.91 16.80 1.39
CA GLU A 35 12.75 17.83 2.02
C GLU A 35 13.86 17.26 2.92
N VAL A 36 13.80 15.97 3.25
CA VAL A 36 14.68 15.36 4.27
C VAL A 36 15.30 14.05 3.81
N SER A 37 16.34 13.60 4.53
CA SER A 37 16.94 12.29 4.26
C SER A 37 15.98 11.15 4.60
N ARG A 38 16.10 10.02 3.89
CA ARG A 38 15.29 8.80 4.14
C ARG A 38 15.32 8.33 5.60
N LYS A 39 16.52 8.33 6.19
CA LYS A 39 16.72 7.95 7.59
C LYS A 39 15.94 8.86 8.54
N TYR A 40 15.98 10.17 8.28
CA TYR A 40 15.26 11.14 9.10
C TYR A 40 13.75 11.00 8.93
N PHE A 41 13.26 10.89 7.70
CA PHE A 41 11.84 10.68 7.41
C PHE A 41 11.28 9.44 8.12
N THR A 42 11.94 8.28 8.00
CA THR A 42 11.52 7.06 8.70
C THR A 42 11.58 7.21 10.23
N THR A 43 12.54 7.96 10.75
CA THR A 43 12.59 8.29 12.19
C THR A 43 11.37 9.10 12.61
N GLN A 44 10.92 10.05 11.79
CA GLN A 44 9.70 10.82 12.08
C GLN A 44 8.43 9.98 11.99
N LEU A 45 8.34 9.07 11.03
CA LEU A 45 7.24 8.09 10.95
C LEU A 45 7.14 7.25 12.22
N ASN A 46 8.26 6.66 12.68
CA ASN A 46 8.28 5.90 13.93
C ASN A 46 7.91 6.76 15.14
N ARG A 47 8.43 7.99 15.22
CA ARG A 47 8.08 8.92 16.31
C ARG A 47 6.58 9.21 16.36
N ILE A 48 5.95 9.50 15.22
CA ILE A 48 4.51 9.80 15.21
C ILE A 48 3.71 8.55 15.55
N LEU A 49 4.08 7.39 15.00
CA LEU A 49 3.44 6.11 15.32
C LEU A 49 3.44 5.85 16.83
N HIS A 50 4.59 5.99 17.48
CA HIS A 50 4.71 5.88 18.94
C HIS A 50 3.76 6.86 19.66
N ALA A 51 3.76 8.13 19.25
CA ALA A 51 2.97 9.19 19.87
C ALA A 51 1.46 9.04 19.70
N VAL A 52 1.00 8.26 18.71
CA VAL A 52 -0.42 8.06 18.39
C VAL A 52 -0.93 6.67 18.74
N GLY A 53 -0.14 5.85 19.43
CA GLY A 53 -0.53 4.51 19.86
C GLY A 53 -0.41 3.44 18.77
N GLY A 54 0.48 3.65 17.81
CA GLY A 54 0.96 2.63 16.88
C GLY A 54 0.18 2.50 15.57
N LYS A 55 -0.73 3.42 15.24
CA LYS A 55 -1.40 3.44 13.93
C LYS A 55 -1.49 4.84 13.32
N PHE A 56 -0.93 5.01 12.13
CA PHE A 56 -1.01 6.23 11.34
C PHE A 56 -1.52 5.91 9.93
N ILE A 57 -2.63 6.53 9.54
CA ILE A 57 -3.32 6.28 8.28
C ILE A 57 -2.97 7.38 7.29
N LEU A 58 -2.48 6.98 6.11
CA LEU A 58 -2.25 7.86 4.98
C LEU A 58 -3.32 7.62 3.93
N SER A 59 -4.22 8.59 3.75
CA SER A 59 -5.28 8.52 2.74
C SER A 59 -4.83 9.09 1.40
N HIS A 60 -5.40 8.56 0.31
CA HIS A 60 -5.29 9.17 -1.01
C HIS A 60 -6.55 8.87 -1.84
N ASP A 61 -7.16 9.89 -2.43
CA ASP A 61 -8.41 9.77 -3.19
C ASP A 61 -8.26 9.20 -4.61
N SER A 62 -7.09 8.64 -4.93
CA SER A 62 -6.75 8.10 -6.25
C SER A 62 -6.39 6.63 -6.12
N SER A 63 -6.55 5.89 -7.21
CA SER A 63 -6.11 4.50 -7.37
C SER A 63 -4.66 4.39 -7.84
N CYS A 64 -4.02 5.53 -8.14
CA CYS A 64 -2.60 5.63 -8.47
C CYS A 64 -1.93 6.65 -7.52
N PRO A 65 -1.77 6.31 -6.22
CA PRO A 65 -1.08 7.17 -5.26
C PRO A 65 0.44 7.16 -5.47
N ASP A 66 1.13 8.15 -4.91
CA ASP A 66 2.60 8.26 -4.92
C ASP A 66 3.32 7.24 -4.00
N PHE A 67 2.81 6.01 -3.93
CA PHE A 67 3.29 4.96 -3.05
C PHE A 67 4.73 4.54 -3.35
N ASN A 68 5.13 4.48 -4.63
CA ASN A 68 6.54 4.24 -4.98
C ASN A 68 7.47 5.33 -4.44
N GLU A 69 7.02 6.58 -4.43
CA GLU A 69 7.80 7.69 -3.89
C GLU A 69 7.89 7.59 -2.37
N LEU A 70 6.79 7.24 -1.69
CA LEU A 70 6.79 6.96 -0.26
C LEU A 70 7.85 5.91 0.11
N LEU A 71 7.84 4.76 -0.58
CA LEU A 71 8.82 3.70 -0.36
C LEU A 71 10.25 4.19 -0.65
N SER A 72 10.43 4.99 -1.70
CA SER A 72 11.72 5.59 -2.05
C SER A 72 12.21 6.63 -1.04
N GLY A 73 11.29 7.26 -0.30
CA GLY A 73 11.58 8.21 0.77
C GLY A 73 11.91 7.55 2.10
N MET A 74 11.69 6.24 2.26
CA MET A 74 11.87 5.52 3.52
C MET A 74 13.18 4.72 3.58
N ASN A 75 13.67 4.49 4.81
CA ASN A 75 14.63 3.43 5.10
C ASN A 75 13.90 2.10 5.24
N LEU A 76 13.83 1.34 4.14
CA LEU A 76 13.03 0.11 4.05
C LEU A 76 13.55 -1.06 4.89
N ASN A 77 14.76 -0.97 5.45
CA ASN A 77 15.27 -1.93 6.42
C ASN A 77 14.47 -1.93 7.73
N ASN A 78 13.73 -0.85 8.02
CA ASN A 78 12.84 -0.75 9.17
C ASN A 78 11.46 -1.35 8.92
N VAL A 79 11.15 -1.78 7.69
CA VAL A 79 9.87 -2.45 7.39
C VAL A 79 10.00 -3.93 7.69
N GLY A 80 9.37 -4.41 8.75
CA GLY A 80 9.41 -5.82 9.15
C GLY A 80 8.48 -6.72 8.35
N LYS A 81 7.31 -6.20 7.97
CA LYS A 81 6.24 -6.93 7.27
C LYS A 81 5.40 -5.94 6.45
N VAL A 82 4.83 -6.42 5.35
CA VAL A 82 3.79 -5.70 4.60
C VAL A 82 2.53 -6.55 4.53
N GLU A 83 1.37 -5.94 4.66
CA GLU A 83 0.08 -6.60 4.44
C GLU A 83 -0.76 -5.82 3.44
N ILE A 84 -1.42 -6.53 2.53
CA ILE A 84 -2.44 -5.96 1.66
C ILE A 84 -3.78 -6.55 2.10
N GLU A 85 -4.73 -5.66 2.41
CA GLU A 85 -6.05 -6.02 2.92
C GLU A 85 -7.14 -5.48 2.01
N GLN A 86 -8.29 -6.18 2.00
CA GLN A 86 -9.51 -5.70 1.37
C GLN A 86 -10.30 -4.80 2.33
N HIS A 87 -10.82 -3.71 1.80
CA HIS A 87 -11.74 -2.79 2.46
C HIS A 87 -13.02 -2.63 1.64
N THR A 88 -14.16 -2.84 2.28
CA THR A 88 -15.49 -2.65 1.67
C THR A 88 -16.16 -1.34 2.13
N ASP A 89 -15.56 -0.63 3.08
CA ASP A 89 -16.09 0.56 3.73
C ASP A 89 -15.50 1.87 3.20
N LEU A 90 -14.35 1.84 2.49
CA LEU A 90 -13.68 3.04 1.98
C LEU A 90 -14.38 3.65 0.76
N ASN A 91 -14.96 2.83 -0.12
CA ASN A 91 -15.67 3.32 -1.29
C ASN A 91 -16.90 2.44 -1.61
N PRO A 92 -18.12 2.91 -1.34
CA PRO A 92 -19.34 2.13 -1.55
C PRO A 92 -19.68 1.92 -3.03
N ALA A 93 -19.01 2.63 -3.96
CA ALA A 93 -19.25 2.50 -5.39
C ALA A 93 -18.53 1.30 -6.04
N VAL A 94 -17.63 0.64 -5.31
CA VAL A 94 -16.87 -0.53 -5.78
C VAL A 94 -17.01 -1.70 -4.81
N PRO A 95 -16.88 -2.96 -5.28
CA PRO A 95 -17.05 -4.12 -4.40
C PRO A 95 -16.05 -4.17 -3.24
N CYS A 96 -14.80 -3.79 -3.52
CA CYS A 96 -13.77 -3.61 -2.51
C CYS A 96 -12.68 -2.66 -3.05
N THR A 97 -11.92 -2.12 -2.11
CA THR A 97 -10.66 -1.42 -2.32
C THR A 97 -9.55 -2.15 -1.58
N LEU A 98 -8.30 -1.95 -1.96
CA LEU A 98 -7.14 -2.48 -1.25
C LEU A 98 -6.53 -1.38 -0.37
N ALA A 99 -6.03 -1.78 0.79
CA ALA A 99 -5.13 -0.98 1.62
C ALA A 99 -3.79 -1.70 1.77
N CYS A 100 -2.72 -0.94 1.97
CA CYS A 100 -1.37 -1.48 2.16
C CYS A 100 -0.84 -1.03 3.52
N LYS A 101 -0.50 -1.98 4.38
CA LYS A 101 0.03 -1.75 5.72
C LYS A 101 1.52 -2.05 5.75
N LEU A 102 2.33 -1.06 6.15
CA LEU A 102 3.75 -1.23 6.42
C LEU A 102 3.96 -1.31 7.93
N TYR A 103 4.52 -2.42 8.39
CA TYR A 103 4.87 -2.61 9.80
C TYR A 103 6.27 -2.07 10.06
N LEU A 104 6.34 -1.00 10.84
CA LEU A 104 7.56 -0.33 11.30
C LEU A 104 7.79 -0.61 12.79
N ASP A 105 8.93 -0.16 13.31
CA ASP A 105 9.36 -0.45 14.69
C ASP A 105 8.34 0.00 15.75
N GLU A 106 7.66 1.13 15.52
CA GLU A 106 6.74 1.74 16.48
C GLU A 106 5.26 1.60 16.11
N GLY A 107 4.93 0.81 15.08
CA GLY A 107 3.55 0.55 14.70
C GLY A 107 3.32 0.35 13.20
N VAL A 108 2.08 0.58 12.78
CA VAL A 108 1.60 0.33 11.42
C VAL A 108 1.30 1.64 10.71
N LEU A 109 1.98 1.86 9.58
CA LEU A 109 1.60 2.85 8.59
C LEU A 109 0.57 2.21 7.64
N ASP A 110 -0.65 2.71 7.64
CA ASP A 110 -1.79 2.16 6.91
C ASP A 110 -2.12 3.07 5.72
N ILE A 111 -1.72 2.66 4.50
CA ILE A 111 -1.91 3.41 3.27
C ILE A 111 -3.25 3.00 2.65
N GLN A 112 -4.19 3.93 2.63
CA GLN A 112 -5.56 3.73 2.14
C GLN A 112 -5.78 4.54 0.88
N ALA A 113 -5.80 3.86 -0.26
CA ALA A 113 -6.00 4.45 -1.59
C ALA A 113 -7.19 3.77 -2.30
N GLN A 114 -7.55 4.24 -3.49
CA GLN A 114 -8.69 3.71 -4.26
C GLN A 114 -8.32 2.49 -5.13
N TRP A 115 -7.33 1.71 -4.73
CA TRP A 115 -6.90 0.49 -5.43
C TRP A 115 -8.04 -0.52 -5.54
N CYS A 116 -8.51 -0.83 -6.74
CA CYS A 116 -9.62 -1.77 -6.94
C CYS A 116 -9.53 -2.43 -8.33
N ALA A 117 -10.11 -3.61 -8.52
CA ALA A 117 -10.04 -4.33 -9.80
C ALA A 117 -11.38 -4.48 -10.52
N TYR A 118 -12.36 -3.59 -10.26
CA TYR A 118 -13.69 -3.69 -10.90
C TYR A 118 -13.70 -3.39 -12.40
N LYS A 119 -12.62 -2.78 -12.92
CA LYS A 119 -12.35 -2.52 -14.34
C LYS A 119 -10.88 -2.79 -14.64
N GLN A 120 -10.56 -3.17 -15.87
CA GLN A 120 -9.19 -3.45 -16.31
C GLN A 120 -8.21 -2.30 -16.00
N ILE A 121 -8.55 -1.06 -16.37
CA ILE A 121 -7.71 0.11 -16.07
C ILE A 121 -7.43 0.29 -14.57
N ARG A 122 -8.38 -0.10 -13.70
CA ARG A 122 -8.21 -0.02 -12.25
C ARG A 122 -7.31 -1.15 -11.72
N ALA A 123 -7.40 -2.33 -12.34
CA ALA A 123 -6.46 -3.40 -12.09
C ALA A 123 -5.02 -3.03 -12.50
N GLU A 124 -4.84 -2.37 -13.65
CA GLU A 124 -3.53 -1.85 -14.09
C GLU A 124 -2.94 -0.87 -13.07
N GLU A 125 -3.78 -0.04 -12.45
CA GLU A 125 -3.36 0.89 -11.40
C GLU A 125 -2.90 0.16 -10.13
N ILE A 126 -3.53 -0.97 -9.74
CA ILE A 126 -3.01 -1.83 -8.66
C ILE A 126 -1.60 -2.31 -8.99
N PHE A 127 -1.39 -2.85 -10.19
CA PHE A 127 -0.07 -3.38 -10.54
C PHE A 127 1.00 -2.30 -10.61
N SER A 128 0.70 -1.17 -11.25
CA SER A 128 1.66 -0.09 -11.46
C SER A 128 1.96 0.72 -10.20
N SER A 129 1.00 0.90 -9.29
CA SER A 129 1.14 1.80 -8.14
C SER A 129 1.17 1.11 -6.77
N LEU A 130 0.89 -0.20 -6.69
CA LEU A 130 1.04 -0.99 -5.46
C LEU A 130 2.03 -2.15 -5.64
N ILE A 131 1.78 -3.06 -6.58
CA ILE A 131 2.51 -4.33 -6.68
C ILE A 131 3.92 -4.16 -7.24
N ALA A 132 4.07 -3.49 -8.38
CA ALA A 132 5.38 -3.22 -8.98
C ALA A 132 6.30 -2.42 -8.05
N PRO A 133 5.82 -1.39 -7.31
CA PRO A 133 6.61 -0.76 -6.26
C PRO A 133 7.09 -1.72 -5.17
N LEU A 134 6.25 -2.66 -4.71
CA LEU A 134 6.66 -3.64 -3.69
C LEU A 134 7.77 -4.58 -4.20
N HIS A 135 7.68 -5.05 -5.45
CA HIS A 135 8.76 -5.82 -6.09
C HIS A 135 10.02 -4.99 -6.25
N LYS A 136 9.89 -3.79 -6.83
CA LYS A 136 11.00 -2.85 -7.01
C LYS A 136 11.72 -2.53 -5.70
N HIS A 137 11.02 -2.50 -4.59
CA HIS A 137 11.63 -2.19 -3.29
C HIS A 137 12.00 -3.43 -2.47
N LYS A 138 11.95 -4.63 -3.09
CA LYS A 138 12.26 -5.93 -2.48
C LYS A 138 11.46 -6.18 -1.20
N LEU A 139 10.20 -5.75 -1.21
CA LEU A 139 9.24 -5.95 -0.13
C LEU A 139 8.30 -7.14 -0.42
N ALA A 140 8.15 -7.56 -1.67
CA ALA A 140 7.23 -8.63 -2.07
C ALA A 140 7.44 -9.95 -1.29
N ASN A 141 8.69 -10.31 -0.98
CA ASN A 141 9.04 -11.49 -0.19
C ASN A 141 8.61 -11.45 1.29
N LYS A 142 8.11 -10.31 1.77
CA LYS A 142 7.54 -10.12 3.10
C LYS A 142 6.19 -9.40 3.06
N THR A 143 5.55 -9.40 1.88
CA THR A 143 4.18 -8.91 1.69
C THR A 143 3.21 -10.08 1.73
N PHE A 144 2.15 -9.93 2.51
CA PHE A 144 1.08 -10.92 2.60
C PHE A 144 -0.24 -10.35 2.10
N LEU A 145 -0.96 -11.10 1.26
CA LEU A 145 -2.37 -10.86 0.96
C LEU A 145 -3.20 -11.46 2.09
N ILE A 146 -4.04 -10.66 2.74
CA ILE A 146 -4.84 -11.10 3.89
C ILE A 146 -6.27 -11.40 3.43
N TRP A 147 -6.59 -12.68 3.24
CA TRP A 147 -7.92 -13.14 2.81
C TRP A 147 -8.92 -13.16 3.97
N SER A 148 -8.45 -13.50 5.17
CA SER A 148 -9.21 -13.50 6.41
C SER A 148 -8.28 -13.48 7.62
N ASP A 149 -8.84 -13.46 8.83
CA ASP A 149 -8.07 -13.52 10.08
C ASP A 149 -7.16 -14.77 10.19
N THR A 150 -7.48 -15.83 9.46
CA THR A 150 -6.76 -17.11 9.51
C THR A 150 -6.06 -17.48 8.21
N GLU A 151 -6.37 -16.78 7.11
CA GLU A 151 -5.89 -17.12 5.77
C GLU A 151 -5.12 -15.95 5.17
N LYS A 152 -3.86 -16.23 4.81
CA LYS A 152 -2.98 -15.30 4.12
C LYS A 152 -2.10 -16.04 3.13
N SER A 153 -1.75 -15.36 2.04
CA SER A 153 -0.77 -15.84 1.06
C SER A 153 0.38 -14.86 0.94
N LEU A 154 1.58 -15.37 0.62
CA LEU A 154 2.75 -14.52 0.37
C LEU A 154 2.67 -13.99 -1.06
N LEU A 155 2.95 -12.70 -1.27
CA LEU A 155 2.91 -12.11 -2.60
C LEU A 155 3.91 -12.81 -3.54
N ASP A 156 5.16 -12.93 -3.11
CA ASP A 156 6.24 -13.64 -3.82
C ASP A 156 6.21 -15.17 -3.61
N GLN A 157 5.01 -15.76 -3.50
CA GLN A 157 4.84 -17.20 -3.27
C GLN A 157 5.40 -18.04 -4.42
N TYR A 158 5.30 -17.55 -5.66
CA TYR A 158 5.65 -18.31 -6.85
C TYR A 158 7.00 -17.88 -7.47
N GLY A 159 7.77 -17.03 -6.78
CA GLY A 159 9.06 -16.53 -7.27
C GLY A 159 8.91 -15.85 -8.64
N THR A 160 9.53 -16.44 -9.67
CA THR A 160 9.51 -15.88 -11.03
C THR A 160 8.24 -16.16 -11.82
N GLU A 161 7.26 -16.90 -11.27
CA GLU A 161 5.98 -17.18 -11.96
C GLU A 161 4.97 -16.03 -11.78
N TYR A 162 5.30 -14.85 -12.30
CA TYR A 162 4.47 -13.63 -12.19
C TYR A 162 3.03 -13.79 -12.71
N VAL A 163 2.77 -14.71 -13.63
CA VAL A 163 1.42 -14.99 -14.13
C VAL A 163 0.50 -15.48 -13.01
N GLN A 164 0.99 -16.33 -12.10
CA GLN A 164 0.18 -16.84 -11.00
C GLN A 164 -0.01 -15.77 -9.92
N GLU A 165 1.03 -15.01 -9.63
CA GLU A 165 0.93 -13.86 -8.72
C GLU A 165 -0.13 -12.86 -9.22
N VAL A 166 -0.09 -12.48 -10.51
CA VAL A 166 -1.08 -11.59 -11.13
C VAL A 166 -2.48 -12.14 -10.97
N ARG A 167 -2.71 -13.43 -11.27
CA ARG A 167 -4.04 -14.05 -11.11
C ARG A 167 -4.53 -14.02 -9.67
N GLU A 168 -3.65 -14.26 -8.72
CA GLU A 168 -3.99 -14.25 -7.30
C GLU A 168 -4.36 -12.85 -6.81
N ILE A 169 -3.57 -11.82 -7.16
CA ILE A 169 -3.87 -10.42 -6.84
C ILE A 169 -5.19 -10.00 -7.48
N LEU A 170 -5.42 -10.39 -8.73
CA LEU A 170 -6.66 -10.12 -9.44
C LEU A 170 -7.85 -10.74 -8.71
N LEU A 171 -7.78 -12.03 -8.38
CA LEU A 171 -8.81 -12.72 -7.60
C LEU A 171 -9.06 -12.03 -6.24
N PHE A 172 -7.98 -11.61 -5.58
CA PHE A 172 -8.02 -10.88 -4.33
C PHE A 172 -8.69 -9.52 -4.49
N ALA A 173 -8.38 -8.74 -5.53
CA ALA A 173 -8.85 -7.37 -5.69
C ALA A 173 -10.26 -7.22 -6.29
N SER A 174 -10.81 -8.30 -6.85
CA SER A 174 -12.15 -8.30 -7.46
C SER A 174 -13.22 -8.96 -6.57
N GLY A 175 -12.81 -9.75 -5.58
CA GLY A 175 -13.71 -10.60 -4.79
C GLY A 175 -14.50 -11.63 -5.63
N ARG A 176 -14.10 -11.84 -6.90
CA ARG A 176 -14.74 -12.76 -7.88
C ARG A 176 -13.72 -13.28 -8.88
N THR A 177 -13.99 -14.44 -9.48
CA THR A 177 -13.20 -14.96 -10.61
C THR A 177 -13.16 -13.93 -11.74
N LEU A 178 -12.01 -13.28 -11.93
CA LEU A 178 -11.81 -12.41 -13.09
C LEU A 178 -11.81 -13.29 -14.34
N SER A 179 -12.49 -12.82 -15.39
CA SER A 179 -12.48 -13.47 -16.69
C SER A 179 -11.03 -13.67 -17.14
N GLU A 180 -10.75 -14.87 -17.62
CA GLU A 180 -9.46 -15.39 -18.09
C GLU A 180 -8.94 -14.66 -19.35
N ASP A 181 -8.84 -13.33 -19.32
CA ASP A 181 -8.17 -12.62 -20.40
C ASP A 181 -6.66 -12.85 -20.28
N SER A 182 -6.23 -13.98 -20.85
CA SER A 182 -4.84 -14.44 -20.77
C SER A 182 -3.86 -13.39 -21.29
N ALA A 183 -4.28 -12.54 -22.23
CA ALA A 183 -3.43 -11.48 -22.78
C ALA A 183 -3.19 -10.38 -21.73
N PHE A 184 -4.23 -9.97 -21.01
CA PHE A 184 -4.11 -9.00 -19.93
C PHE A 184 -3.21 -9.52 -18.80
N VAL A 185 -3.45 -10.74 -18.35
CA VAL A 185 -2.63 -11.37 -17.30
C VAL A 185 -1.16 -11.48 -17.73
N SER A 186 -0.91 -11.87 -18.97
CA SER A 186 0.45 -11.97 -19.51
C SER A 186 1.14 -10.60 -19.57
N CYS A 187 0.44 -9.57 -20.03
CA CYS A 187 0.96 -8.20 -20.08
C CYS A 187 1.36 -7.68 -18.69
N MET A 188 0.51 -7.92 -17.67
CA MET A 188 0.84 -7.55 -16.29
C MET A 188 2.01 -8.33 -15.72
N ALA A 189 2.08 -9.63 -16.01
CA ALA A 189 3.20 -10.47 -15.59
C ALA A 189 4.54 -10.01 -16.21
N GLU A 190 4.54 -9.63 -17.49
CA GLU A 190 5.71 -9.07 -18.17
C GLU A 190 6.14 -7.72 -17.57
N SER A 191 5.18 -6.88 -17.18
CA SER A 191 5.45 -5.61 -16.51
C SER A 191 6.11 -5.81 -15.14
N LEU A 192 5.61 -6.76 -14.33
CA LEU A 192 6.20 -7.13 -13.04
C LEU A 192 7.60 -7.72 -13.20
N TYR A 193 7.78 -8.64 -14.15
CA TYR A 193 9.08 -9.20 -14.49
C TYR A 193 10.08 -8.09 -14.82
N SER A 194 9.68 -7.13 -15.66
CA SER A 194 10.53 -6.00 -16.06
C SER A 194 10.89 -5.10 -14.86
N ALA A 195 9.95 -4.85 -13.96
CA ALA A 195 10.18 -4.06 -12.74
C ALA A 195 11.19 -4.74 -11.80
N ASP A 196 11.17 -6.07 -11.70
CA ASP A 196 12.12 -6.85 -10.91
C ASP A 196 13.51 -6.96 -11.58
N GLN A 197 13.58 -7.16 -12.90
CA GLN A 197 14.84 -7.36 -13.60
C GLN A 197 15.72 -6.11 -13.74
N LEU A 198 15.17 -4.90 -13.66
CA LEU A 198 15.95 -3.64 -13.70
C LEU A 198 16.92 -3.48 -12.49
N GLN A 199 17.11 -4.52 -11.68
CA GLN A 199 17.86 -4.50 -10.43
C GLN A 199 18.92 -5.59 -10.28
N LYS A 200 19.07 -6.49 -11.27
CA LYS A 200 20.21 -7.42 -11.35
C LYS A 200 21.39 -6.77 -12.06
#